data_AF-A0A956GQ29-F1
#
_entry.id   AF-A0A956GQ29-F1
#
_cell.length_a   1.000
_cell.length_b   1.000
_cell.length_c   1.000
_cell.angle_alpha   90.00
_cell.angle_beta   90.00
_cell.angle_gamma   90.00
#
_symmetry.space_group_name_H-M   'P 1'
#
loop_
_entity.id
_entity.type
_entity.pdbx_description
1 polymer ?
#
loop_
_entity_poly.entity_id
_entity_poly.type
_entity_poly.pdbx_seq_one_letter_code
_entity_poly.pdbx_strand_id
1 'polypeptide(L)'
;LARAVERAATALLRARRPDRPLCANVEFYTAVLLDAVGLPRQAFTPTFAVGRVAGWTAHVAEQVRTGRLIRPASRYVGPAVAIG
;
A
#
# COMPACT_ATOMS: atom_id res chain seq x y z
N LEU A 1 -19.21 -3.84 14.52
CA LEU A 1 -18.04 -3.23 15.21
C LEU A 1 -17.17 -2.36 14.28
N ALA A 2 -16.56 -2.90 13.22
CA ALA A 2 -15.64 -2.17 12.33
C ALA A 2 -16.16 -0.81 11.81
N ARG A 3 -17.39 -0.76 11.30
CA ARG A 3 -18.03 0.49 10.84
C ARG A 3 -18.15 1.55 11.94
N ALA A 4 -18.37 1.14 13.19
CA ALA A 4 -18.45 2.08 14.31
C ALA A 4 -17.06 2.64 14.65
N VAL A 5 -16.03 1.79 14.62
CA VAL A 5 -14.63 2.18 14.81
C VAL A 5 -14.19 3.15 13.71
N GLU A 6 -14.49 2.87 12.44
CA GLU A 6 -14.18 3.78 11.33
C GLU A 6 -14.82 5.16 11.56
N ARG A 7 -16.13 5.22 11.84
CA ARG A 7 -16.82 6.51 12.08
C ARG A 7 -16.17 7.31 13.20
N ALA A 8 -15.89 6.66 14.32
CA ALA A 8 -15.27 7.32 15.48
C ALA A 8 -13.84 7.80 15.15
N ALA A 9 -13.02 6.95 14.53
CA ALA A 9 -11.64 7.27 14.16
C ALA A 9 -11.59 8.41 13.13
N THR A 10 -12.41 8.36 12.08
CA THR A 10 -12.47 9.41 11.07
C THR A 10 -12.96 10.74 11.66
N ALA A 11 -13.97 10.73 12.54
CA ALA A 11 -14.42 11.96 13.22
C ALA A 11 -13.29 12.58 14.06
N LEU A 12 -12.58 11.76 14.85
CA LEU A 12 -11.46 12.23 15.67
C LEU A 12 -10.30 12.76 14.83
N LEU A 13 -9.93 12.06 13.75
CA LEU A 13 -8.84 12.47 12.86
C LEU A 13 -9.16 13.78 12.14
N ARG A 14 -10.41 13.95 11.67
CA ARG A 14 -10.86 15.22 11.08
C ARG A 14 -10.79 16.39 12.05
N ALA A 15 -11.18 16.18 13.31
CA ALA A 15 -11.09 17.22 14.33
C ALA A 15 -9.64 17.61 14.66
N ARG A 16 -8.71 16.64 14.65
CA ARG A 16 -7.29 16.88 14.99
C ARG A 16 -6.45 17.39 13.82
N ARG A 17 -6.76 16.99 12.59
CA ARG A 17 -6.00 17.29 11.37
C ARG A 17 -6.96 17.70 10.24
N PRO A 18 -7.62 18.87 10.36
CA PRO A 18 -8.60 19.32 9.36
C PRO A 18 -7.97 19.59 7.99
N ASP A 19 -6.67 19.89 7.95
CA ASP A 19 -5.83 20.05 6.76
C ASP A 19 -5.59 18.74 6.00
N ARG A 20 -5.78 17.59 6.65
CA ARG A 20 -5.49 16.27 6.09
C ARG A 20 -6.63 15.29 6.39
N PRO A 21 -7.73 15.32 5.62
CA PRO A 21 -8.83 14.39 5.82
C PRO A 21 -8.36 12.94 5.56
N LEU A 22 -8.43 12.11 6.59
CA LEU A 22 -8.08 10.69 6.52
C LEU A 22 -9.34 9.83 6.54
N CYS A 23 -9.45 8.93 5.57
CA CYS A 23 -10.49 7.90 5.49
C CYS A 23 -9.86 6.52 5.67
N ALA A 24 -10.66 5.52 6.04
CA ALA A 24 -10.17 4.16 6.03
C ALA A 24 -9.83 3.73 4.59
N ASN A 25 -8.70 3.07 4.44
CA ASN A 25 -8.34 2.37 3.21
C ASN A 25 -8.89 0.94 3.22
N VAL A 26 -8.70 0.22 2.12
CA VAL A 26 -9.18 -1.16 1.98
C VAL A 26 -8.53 -2.11 3.01
N GLU A 27 -7.31 -1.79 3.46
CA GLU A 27 -6.56 -2.58 4.43
C GLU A 27 -7.25 -2.65 5.79
N PHE A 28 -7.92 -1.59 6.23
CA PHE A 28 -8.68 -1.60 7.50
C PHE A 28 -9.74 -2.70 7.51
N TYR A 29 -10.55 -2.76 6.45
CA TYR A 29 -11.61 -3.75 6.34
C TYR A 29 -11.07 -5.15 6.04
N THR A 30 -10.04 -5.25 5.21
CA THR A 30 -9.38 -6.52 4.90
C THR A 30 -8.81 -7.16 6.17
N ALA A 31 -8.13 -6.40 7.02
CA ALA A 31 -7.58 -6.92 8.26
C ALA A 31 -8.66 -7.46 9.21
N VAL A 32 -9.77 -6.73 9.37
CA VAL A 32 -10.91 -7.20 10.19
C VAL A 32 -11.53 -8.46 9.60
N LEU A 33 -11.70 -8.53 8.27
CA LEU A 33 -12.27 -9.70 7.60
C LEU A 33 -11.38 -10.93 7.79
N LEU A 34 -10.07 -10.80 7.55
CA LEU A 34 -9.12 -11.91 7.65
C LEU A 34 -9.03 -12.44 9.10
N ASP A 35 -9.07 -11.54 10.08
CA ASP A 35 -9.14 -11.91 11.50
C ASP A 35 -10.47 -12.61 11.84
N ALA A 36 -11.60 -12.09 11.34
CA ALA A 36 -12.93 -12.66 11.58
C ALA A 36 -13.13 -14.06 10.97
N VAL A 37 -12.46 -14.37 9.85
CA VAL A 37 -12.47 -15.72 9.26
C VAL A 37 -11.42 -16.66 9.87
N GLY A 38 -10.68 -16.20 10.89
CA GLY A 38 -9.70 -17.00 11.61
C GLY A 38 -8.43 -17.29 10.81
N LEU A 39 -8.11 -16.46 9.79
CA LEU A 39 -6.87 -16.63 9.06
C LEU A 39 -5.69 -16.34 10.01
N PRO A 40 -4.64 -17.19 10.05
CA PRO A 40 -3.48 -16.88 10.87
C PRO A 40 -2.83 -15.57 10.42
N ARG A 41 -2.43 -14.72 11.36
CA ARG A 41 -1.85 -13.39 11.04
C ARG A 41 -0.61 -13.47 10.15
N GLN A 42 0.21 -14.52 10.32
CA GLN A 42 1.36 -14.79 9.45
C GLN A 42 0.97 -15.04 7.98
N ALA A 43 -0.29 -15.40 7.71
CA ALA A 43 -0.82 -15.63 6.37
C ALA A 43 -1.47 -14.38 5.73
N PHE A 44 -1.61 -13.26 6.44
CA PHE A 44 -2.26 -12.05 5.90
C PHE A 44 -1.54 -11.52 4.65
N THR A 45 -0.21 -11.33 4.75
CA THR A 45 0.60 -10.84 3.62
C THR A 45 0.63 -11.84 2.46
N PRO A 46 0.86 -13.16 2.68
CA PRO A 46 0.70 -14.15 1.62
C PRO A 46 -0.67 -14.12 0.92
N THR A 47 -1.77 -14.04 1.66
CA THR A 47 -3.12 -13.96 1.09
C THR A 47 -3.31 -12.70 0.25
N PHE A 48 -2.81 -11.55 0.73
CA PHE A 48 -2.82 -10.32 -0.06
C PHE A 48 -2.02 -10.48 -1.36
N ALA A 49 -0.82 -11.07 -1.29
CA ALA A 49 0.02 -11.31 -2.47
C ALA A 49 -0.68 -12.20 -3.50
N VAL A 50 -1.38 -13.26 -3.08
CA VAL A 50 -2.21 -14.10 -3.97
C VAL A 50 -3.25 -13.25 -4.71
N GLY A 51 -3.95 -12.35 -4.01
CA GLY A 51 -4.90 -11.42 -4.64
C GLY A 51 -4.26 -10.46 -5.66
N ARG A 52 -2.96 -10.21 -5.57
CA ARG A 52 -2.22 -9.34 -6.51
C ARG A 52 -1.70 -10.07 -7.74
N VAL A 53 -1.59 -11.40 -7.72
CA VAL A 53 -1.01 -12.21 -8.81
C VAL A 53 -1.65 -11.89 -10.16
N ALA A 54 -2.98 -11.81 -10.25
CA ALA A 54 -3.66 -11.49 -11.51
C ALA A 54 -3.20 -10.15 -12.12
N GLY A 55 -3.08 -9.11 -11.29
CA GLY A 55 -2.60 -7.80 -11.73
C GLY A 55 -1.12 -7.81 -12.11
N TRP A 56 -0.29 -8.51 -11.33
CA TRP A 56 1.13 -8.66 -11.65
C TRP A 56 1.34 -9.39 -12.97
N THR A 57 0.63 -10.50 -13.20
CA THR A 57 0.70 -11.24 -14.46
C THR A 57 0.25 -10.38 -15.65
N ALA A 58 -0.81 -9.59 -15.49
CA ALA A 58 -1.25 -8.65 -16.52
C ALA A 58 -0.18 -7.59 -16.84
N HIS A 59 0.44 -7.00 -15.83
CA HIS A 59 1.54 -6.04 -16.02
C HIS A 59 2.79 -6.68 -16.65
N VAL A 60 3.12 -7.93 -16.28
CA VAL A 60 4.21 -8.67 -16.93
C VAL A 60 3.93 -8.87 -18.41
N ALA A 61 2.71 -9.30 -18.77
CA ALA A 61 2.33 -9.47 -20.16
C ALA A 61 2.37 -8.14 -20.95
N GLU A 62 1.92 -7.05 -20.33
CA GLU A 62 2.01 -5.70 -20.91
C GLU A 62 3.47 -5.25 -21.11
N GLN A 63 4.34 -5.50 -20.13
CA GLN A 63 5.75 -5.17 -20.21
C GLN A 63 6.46 -5.96 -21.31
N VAL A 64 6.16 -7.26 -21.46
CA VAL A 64 6.69 -8.10 -22.55
C VAL A 64 6.27 -7.56 -23.92
N ARG A 65 5.02 -7.09 -24.05
CA ARG A 65 4.50 -6.54 -25.31
C ARG A 65 5.09 -5.18 -25.67
N THR A 66 5.35 -4.32 -24.69
CA THR A 66 5.81 -2.94 -24.93
C THR A 66 7.34 -2.80 -24.90
N GLY A 67 8.04 -3.68 -24.19
CA GLY A 67 9.51 -3.77 -24.20
C GLY A 67 10.26 -2.56 -23.63
N ARG A 68 9.58 -1.66 -22.90
CA ARG A 68 10.19 -0.40 -22.45
C ARG A 68 11.12 -0.62 -21.25
N LEU A 69 12.41 -0.36 -21.43
CA LEU A 69 13.37 -0.36 -20.31
C LEU A 69 13.01 0.75 -19.30
N ILE A 70 12.81 0.36 -18.04
CA ILE A 70 12.64 1.28 -16.92
C ILE A 70 14.04 1.66 -16.41
N ARG A 71 14.55 2.84 -16.82
CA ARG A 71 15.84 3.38 -16.39
C ARG A 71 15.65 4.73 -15.69
N PRO A 72 15.34 4.73 -14.38
CA PRO A 72 15.26 5.98 -13.61
C PRO A 72 16.67 6.57 -13.42
N ALA A 73 16.75 7.91 -13.38
CA ALA A 73 17.95 8.64 -13.00
C ALA A 73 17.78 9.21 -11.59
N SER A 74 18.88 9.29 -10.85
CA SER A 74 18.91 9.88 -9.51
C SER A 74 19.97 10.97 -9.46
N ARG A 75 19.68 12.06 -8.75
CA ARG A 75 20.65 13.13 -8.48
C ARG A 75 21.30 12.88 -7.12
N TYR A 76 22.61 12.72 -7.10
CA TYR A 76 23.37 12.71 -5.85
C TYR A 76 23.35 14.11 -5.22
N VAL A 77 23.12 14.18 -3.91
CA VAL A 77 23.07 15.43 -3.12
C VAL A 77 24.01 15.41 -1.91
N GLY A 78 24.94 14.45 -1.87
CA GLY A 78 25.95 14.38 -0.82
C GLY A 78 27.17 15.26 -1.12
N PRO A 79 28.21 15.20 -0.28
CA PRO A 79 29.40 16.03 -0.41
C PRO A 79 30.10 15.86 -1.78
N ALA A 80 30.67 16.95 -2.31
CA ALA A 80 31.50 16.86 -3.49
C ALA A 80 32.69 15.92 -3.23
N VAL A 81 32.99 15.05 -4.20
CA VAL A 81 34.19 14.21 -4.14
C VAL A 81 35.39 15.14 -4.21
N ALA A 82 36.21 15.17 -3.15
CA ALA A 82 37.48 15.88 -3.17
C ALA A 82 38.40 15.15 -4.16
N ILE A 83 38.66 15.79 -5.30
CA ILE A 83 39.68 15.35 -6.25
C ILE A 83 40.99 15.96 -5.74
N GLY A 84 41.86 15.11 -5.19
CA GLY A 84 43.21 15.49 -4.75
C GLY A 84 44.15 15.77 -5.92
#